data_AF-A0A931TPS5-F1
#
_entry.id   AF-A0A931TPS5-F1
#
_cell.length_a   1.000
_cell.length_b   1.000
_cell.length_c   1.000
_cell.angle_alpha   90.00
_cell.angle_beta   90.00
_cell.angle_gamma   90.00
#
_symmetry.space_group_name_H-M   'P 1'
#
loop_
_entity.id
_entity.type
_entity.pdbx_description
1 polymer ?
#
loop_
_entity_poly.entity_id
_entity_poly.type
_entity_poly.pdbx_seq_one_letter_code
_entity_poly.pdbx_strand_id
1 'polypeptide(L)'
;MKKKLLYSLLFFNLVAFSQTETLVLEKEEKKSIFPHVKQYYHGEIPIDFWLKNNQIELNDELKVYSFLITFPAGKQTVEYQFQSDSIPLKVLEYIKISCLNEEVFINQIKAIDLKGELFIIPSMSLTPIIDEE
;
A
#
# COMPACT_ATOMS: atom_id res chain seq x y z
N MET A 1 -20.12 -47.15 75.50
CA MET A 1 -18.86 -47.33 74.75
C MET A 1 -19.02 -46.77 73.34
N LYS A 2 -18.13 -45.86 72.93
CA LYS A 2 -17.56 -45.58 71.58
C LYS A 2 -18.52 -45.66 70.36
N LYS A 3 -18.93 -44.52 69.78
CA LYS A 3 -18.27 -43.70 68.71
C LYS A 3 -18.63 -44.11 67.26
N LYS A 4 -18.85 -43.04 66.46
CA LYS A 4 -18.68 -42.81 64.99
C LYS A 4 -19.98 -42.79 64.17
N LEU A 5 -20.43 -41.62 63.69
CA LEU A 5 -19.99 -40.86 62.48
C LEU A 5 -20.27 -41.62 61.17
N LEU A 6 -21.17 -41.09 60.34
CA LEU A 6 -20.80 -40.55 59.02
C LEU A 6 -21.93 -39.68 58.43
N TYR A 7 -21.59 -38.43 58.16
CA TYR A 7 -22.31 -37.54 57.25
C TYR A 7 -22.19 -38.09 55.83
N SER A 8 -23.28 -38.09 55.07
CA SER A 8 -23.24 -38.18 53.60
C SER A 8 -24.00 -37.00 53.03
N LEU A 9 -23.25 -35.95 52.70
CA LEU A 9 -23.65 -34.94 51.72
C LEU A 9 -23.66 -35.61 50.35
N LEU A 10 -24.76 -35.48 49.61
CA LEU A 10 -24.72 -35.59 48.15
C LEU A 10 -25.19 -34.27 47.55
N PHE A 11 -24.21 -33.64 46.91
CA PHE A 11 -24.23 -32.33 46.31
C PHE A 11 -25.18 -32.25 45.12
N PHE A 12 -25.92 -31.15 45.04
CA PHE A 12 -26.58 -30.68 43.83
C PHE A 12 -25.53 -30.45 42.74
N ASN A 13 -25.65 -31.16 41.61
CA ASN A 13 -24.90 -30.81 40.40
C ASN A 13 -25.56 -29.60 39.75
N LEU A 14 -25.03 -28.40 40.04
CA LEU A 14 -25.27 -27.21 39.23
C LEU A 14 -24.30 -27.27 38.04
N VAL A 15 -24.80 -27.63 36.87
CA VAL A 15 -24.03 -27.47 35.62
C VAL A 15 -24.12 -26.00 35.23
N ALA A 16 -23.08 -25.24 35.55
CA ALA A 16 -22.90 -23.88 35.07
C ALA A 16 -22.56 -23.94 33.57
N PHE A 17 -23.52 -23.57 32.72
CA PHE A 17 -23.29 -23.37 31.30
C PHE A 17 -22.58 -22.02 31.12
N SER A 18 -21.25 -22.02 31.00
CA SER A 18 -20.49 -20.83 30.62
C SER A 18 -20.60 -20.68 29.10
N GLN A 19 -21.35 -19.69 28.64
CA GLN A 19 -21.30 -19.23 27.26
C GLN A 19 -19.97 -18.49 27.07
N THR A 20 -19.03 -19.12 26.39
CA THR A 20 -17.86 -18.43 25.84
C THR A 20 -18.32 -17.63 24.63
N GLU A 21 -18.56 -16.33 24.81
CA GLU A 21 -18.61 -15.39 23.69
C GLU A 21 -17.24 -15.41 23.00
N THR A 22 -17.17 -16.05 21.84
CA THR A 22 -16.04 -15.89 20.94
C THR A 22 -16.06 -14.47 20.40
N LEU A 23 -15.25 -13.59 20.99
CA LEU A 23 -14.85 -12.32 20.39
C LEU A 23 -14.15 -12.62 19.06
N VAL A 24 -14.91 -12.55 17.96
CA VAL A 24 -14.34 -12.49 16.62
C VAL A 24 -13.73 -11.10 16.49
N LEU A 25 -12.42 -10.99 16.72
CA LEU A 25 -11.65 -9.83 16.31
C LEU A 25 -11.66 -9.82 14.78
N GLU A 26 -12.58 -9.07 14.17
CA GLU A 26 -12.44 -8.66 12.77
C GLU A 26 -11.13 -7.89 12.66
N LYS A 27 -10.11 -8.55 12.12
CA LYS A 27 -8.87 -7.89 11.73
C LYS A 27 -9.26 -6.93 10.61
N GLU A 28 -9.33 -5.63 10.91
CA GLU A 28 -9.51 -4.61 9.88
C GLU A 28 -8.48 -4.85 8.77
N GLU A 29 -8.98 -5.13 7.56
CA GLU A 29 -8.13 -5.30 6.38
C GLU A 29 -7.48 -3.95 6.10
N LYS A 30 -6.21 -3.83 6.50
CA LYS A 30 -5.41 -2.63 6.26
C LYS A 30 -5.34 -2.39 4.75
N LYS A 31 -6.03 -1.36 4.25
CA LYS A 31 -6.02 -0.98 2.84
C LYS A 31 -4.57 -0.83 2.37
N SER A 32 -4.26 -1.45 1.24
CA SER A 32 -2.93 -1.41 0.61
C SER A 32 -2.41 0.02 0.46
N ILE A 33 -1.21 0.29 0.95
CA ILE A 33 -0.52 1.59 0.80
C ILE A 33 0.41 1.60 -0.43
N PHE A 34 0.34 0.59 -1.30
CA PHE A 34 1.22 0.51 -2.44
C PHE A 34 0.87 1.59 -3.47
N PRO A 35 1.87 2.39 -3.90
CA PRO A 35 1.65 3.43 -4.90
C PRO A 35 1.32 2.81 -6.24
N HIS A 36 0.52 3.52 -7.03
CA HIS A 36 0.17 3.10 -8.37
C HIS A 36 -0.20 4.29 -9.26
N VAL A 37 -0.24 4.04 -10.56
CA VAL A 37 -0.83 4.94 -11.55
C VAL A 37 -2.03 4.23 -12.14
N LYS A 38 -3.27 4.62 -11.81
CA LYS A 38 -4.50 3.94 -12.29
C LYS A 38 -4.38 2.40 -12.31
N GLN A 39 -4.15 1.80 -11.14
CA GLN A 39 -3.97 0.35 -10.94
C GLN A 39 -2.68 -0.28 -11.51
N TYR A 40 -1.81 0.48 -12.18
CA TYR A 40 -0.45 0.03 -12.51
C TYR A 40 0.44 0.19 -11.29
N TYR A 41 0.67 -0.91 -10.58
CA TYR A 41 1.56 -0.95 -9.41
C TYR A 41 3.00 -1.11 -9.87
N HIS A 42 3.29 -2.12 -10.69
CA HIS A 42 4.62 -2.42 -11.21
C HIS A 42 4.54 -2.97 -12.63
N GLY A 43 5.65 -2.91 -13.38
CA GLY A 43 5.77 -3.53 -14.70
C GLY A 43 5.38 -2.61 -15.85
N GLU A 44 4.85 -3.18 -16.93
CA GLU A 44 4.60 -2.43 -18.16
C GLU A 44 3.42 -1.47 -18.03
N ILE A 45 3.58 -0.26 -18.57
CA ILE A 45 2.51 0.74 -18.68
C ILE A 45 2.53 1.36 -20.09
N PRO A 46 1.39 1.42 -20.80
CA PRO A 46 1.32 2.16 -22.06
C PRO A 46 1.66 3.64 -21.84
N ILE A 47 2.68 4.15 -22.54
CA ILE A 47 3.17 5.53 -22.31
C ILE A 47 2.10 6.59 -22.58
N ASP A 48 1.24 6.37 -23.57
CA ASP A 48 0.14 7.28 -23.89
C ASP A 48 -0.98 7.25 -22.83
N PHE A 49 -1.14 6.14 -22.11
CA PHE A 49 -2.02 6.05 -20.96
C PHE A 49 -1.41 6.77 -19.75
N TRP A 50 -0.11 6.62 -19.51
CA TRP A 50 0.61 7.30 -18.44
C TRP A 50 0.60 8.82 -18.62
N LEU A 51 0.74 9.31 -19.86
CA LEU A 51 0.62 10.73 -20.19
C LEU A 51 -0.75 11.32 -19.82
N LYS A 52 -1.83 10.52 -19.87
CA LYS A 52 -3.18 10.95 -19.49
C LYS A 52 -3.45 10.81 -17.99
N ASN A 53 -2.75 9.88 -17.34
CA ASN A 53 -2.93 9.52 -15.94
C ASN A 53 -1.57 9.60 -15.25
N ASN A 54 -1.11 10.80 -14.94
CA ASN A 54 0.25 11.03 -14.44
C ASN A 54 0.33 11.14 -12.91
N GLN A 55 -0.78 10.89 -12.20
CA GLN A 55 -0.85 10.96 -10.74
C GLN A 55 -0.41 9.63 -10.11
N ILE A 56 0.41 9.72 -9.08
CA ILE A 56 0.73 8.62 -8.17
C ILE A 56 -0.36 8.60 -7.10
N GLU A 57 -1.13 7.52 -7.11
CA GLU A 57 -2.28 7.31 -6.25
C GLU A 57 -1.91 6.33 -5.11
N LEU A 58 -2.58 6.48 -3.96
CA LEU A 58 -2.48 5.62 -2.78
C LEU A 58 -3.90 5.18 -2.37
N ASN A 59 -4.08 4.68 -1.15
CA ASN A 59 -5.41 4.52 -0.58
C ASN A 59 -6.06 5.87 -0.23
N ASP A 60 -7.36 5.86 0.05
CA ASP A 60 -8.16 7.08 0.29
C ASP A 60 -7.75 7.89 1.54
N GLU A 61 -6.86 7.35 2.38
CA GLU A 61 -6.45 7.93 3.66
C GLU A 61 -5.12 8.69 3.55
N LEU A 62 -4.37 8.48 2.47
CA LEU A 62 -3.03 9.03 2.28
C LEU A 62 -2.95 9.88 1.01
N LYS A 63 -2.36 11.06 1.12
CA LYS A 63 -2.05 11.93 -0.02
C LYS A 63 -0.56 11.95 -0.28
N VAL A 64 -0.14 11.64 -1.51
CA VAL A 64 1.26 11.81 -1.92
C VAL A 64 1.66 13.28 -1.78
N TYR A 65 2.76 13.51 -1.08
CA TYR A 65 3.35 14.82 -0.84
C TYR A 65 4.57 15.07 -1.71
N SER A 66 5.43 14.06 -1.86
CA SER A 66 6.65 14.17 -2.66
C SER A 66 7.15 12.82 -3.12
N PHE A 67 7.91 12.79 -4.21
CA PHE A 67 8.57 11.59 -4.71
C PHE A 67 9.78 11.94 -5.56
N LEU A 68 10.67 10.97 -5.74
CA LEU A 68 11.79 11.01 -6.68
C LEU A 68 11.47 10.06 -7.84
N ILE A 69 11.62 10.53 -9.07
CA ILE A 69 11.60 9.68 -10.26
C ILE A 69 13.02 9.54 -10.80
N THR A 70 13.41 8.31 -11.13
CA THR A 70 14.74 7.96 -11.63
C THR A 70 14.58 7.10 -12.87
N PHE A 71 15.24 7.48 -13.97
CA PHE A 71 15.18 6.71 -15.22
C PHE A 71 16.46 6.85 -16.06
N PRO A 72 16.80 5.83 -16.85
CA PRO A 72 17.89 5.92 -17.81
C PRO A 72 17.53 6.86 -18.97
N ALA A 73 18.51 7.65 -19.41
CA ALA A 73 18.46 8.42 -20.65
C ALA A 73 19.78 8.21 -21.40
N GLY A 74 19.83 7.16 -22.21
CA GLY A 74 21.05 6.71 -22.88
C GLY A 74 22.09 6.19 -21.88
N LYS A 75 23.22 6.89 -21.72
CA LYS A 75 24.31 6.49 -20.81
C LYS A 75 24.26 7.17 -19.44
N GLN A 76 23.22 7.95 -19.18
CA GLN A 76 23.07 8.73 -17.96
C GLN A 76 21.82 8.28 -17.22
N THR A 77 21.84 8.41 -15.90
CA THR A 77 20.65 8.30 -15.06
C THR A 77 20.13 9.71 -14.79
N VAL A 78 18.86 9.93 -15.07
CA VAL A 78 18.15 11.19 -14.81
C VAL A 78 17.34 11.04 -13.54
N GLU A 79 17.36 12.07 -12.70
CA GLU A 79 16.64 12.12 -11.44
C GLU A 79 15.86 13.43 -11.30
N TYR A 80 14.58 13.34 -10.95
CA TYR A 80 13.77 14.52 -10.61
C TYR A 80 13.01 14.31 -9.31
N GLN A 81 13.21 15.24 -8.37
CA GLN A 81 12.44 15.31 -7.13
C GLN A 81 11.23 16.24 -7.32
N PHE A 82 10.05 15.79 -6.92
CA PHE A 82 8.82 16.58 -6.96
C PHE A 82 8.19 16.71 -5.57
N GLN A 83 7.57 17.87 -5.33
CA GLN A 83 6.63 18.11 -4.24
C GLN A 83 5.22 18.19 -4.82
N SER A 84 4.75 17.05 -5.32
CA SER A 84 3.47 16.89 -5.96
C SER A 84 3.07 15.41 -5.86
N ASP A 85 1.82 15.10 -6.15
CA ASP A 85 1.34 13.76 -6.40
C ASP A 85 1.42 13.37 -7.87
N SER A 86 1.79 14.29 -8.75
CA SER A 86 1.73 14.09 -10.20
C SER A 86 3.08 14.29 -10.87
N ILE A 87 3.41 13.43 -11.83
CA ILE A 87 4.60 13.56 -12.66
C ILE A 87 4.33 14.62 -13.74
N PRO A 88 5.13 15.69 -13.86
CA PRO A 88 4.89 16.69 -14.90
C PRO A 88 4.92 16.10 -16.30
N LEU A 89 3.98 16.50 -17.16
CA LEU A 89 3.87 15.99 -18.54
C LEU A 89 5.19 16.10 -19.31
N LYS A 90 5.94 17.20 -19.15
CA LYS A 90 7.26 17.37 -19.77
C LYS A 90 8.27 16.27 -19.42
N VAL A 91 8.18 15.68 -18.23
CA VAL A 91 9.05 14.58 -17.80
C VAL A 91 8.59 13.27 -18.42
N LEU A 92 7.28 13.03 -18.48
CA LEU A 92 6.72 11.86 -19.17
C LEU A 92 6.99 11.91 -20.69
N GLU A 93 6.92 13.07 -21.32
CA GLU A 93 7.32 13.26 -22.72
C GLU A 93 8.81 12.98 -22.91
N TYR A 94 9.66 13.36 -21.95
CA TYR A 94 11.08 13.02 -22.02
C TYR A 94 11.30 11.51 -21.88
N ILE A 95 10.60 10.86 -20.94
CA ILE A 95 10.62 9.40 -20.76
C ILE A 95 10.16 8.70 -22.05
N LYS A 96 9.08 9.17 -22.68
CA LYS A 96 8.58 8.66 -23.97
C LYS A 96 9.63 8.66 -25.07
N ILE A 97 10.50 9.68 -25.10
CA ILE A 97 11.53 9.82 -26.14
C ILE A 97 12.80 9.01 -25.80
N SER A 98 13.11 8.83 -24.51
CA SER A 98 14.45 8.43 -24.06
C SER A 98 14.54 7.11 -23.28
N CYS A 99 13.41 6.54 -22.84
CA CYS A 99 13.37 5.48 -21.84
C CYS A 99 12.28 4.43 -22.13
N LEU A 100 11.84 4.29 -23.38
CA LEU A 100 10.89 3.22 -23.74
C LEU A 100 11.51 1.85 -23.52
N ASN A 101 10.73 0.92 -22.98
CA ASN A 101 11.13 -0.44 -22.64
C ASN A 101 12.25 -0.53 -21.58
N GLU A 102 12.51 0.56 -20.87
CA GLU A 102 13.45 0.62 -19.76
C GLU A 102 12.74 0.98 -18.46
N GLU A 103 13.28 0.49 -17.34
CA GLU A 103 12.61 0.65 -16.05
C GLU A 103 12.74 2.07 -15.51
N VAL A 104 11.60 2.68 -15.19
CA VAL A 104 11.47 3.96 -14.51
C VAL A 104 11.12 3.70 -13.05
N PHE A 105 11.96 4.16 -12.13
CA PHE A 105 11.73 4.02 -10.69
C PHE A 105 11.05 5.26 -10.13
N ILE A 106 10.02 5.05 -9.33
CA ILE A 106 9.41 6.07 -8.50
C ILE A 106 9.67 5.66 -7.05
N ASN A 107 10.51 6.42 -6.37
CA ASN A 107 11.01 6.09 -5.04
C ASN A 107 10.99 7.32 -4.13
N GLN A 108 11.46 7.14 -2.89
CA GLN A 108 11.41 8.17 -1.84
C GLN A 108 10.02 8.82 -1.72
N ILE A 109 8.97 8.04 -1.94
CA ILE A 109 7.60 8.52 -1.93
C ILE A 109 7.24 8.82 -0.47
N LYS A 110 6.80 10.05 -0.24
CA LYS A 110 6.31 10.53 1.05
C LYS A 110 4.85 10.90 0.91
N ALA A 111 4.05 10.50 1.88
CA ALA A 111 2.64 10.83 1.94
C ALA A 111 2.29 11.47 3.27
N ILE A 112 1.16 12.17 3.30
CA ILE A 112 0.60 12.78 4.50
C ILE A 112 -0.82 12.25 4.67
N ASP A 113 -1.20 11.89 5.89
CA ASP A 113 -2.57 11.48 6.21
C ASP A 113 -3.49 12.69 6.50
N LEU A 114 -4.75 12.43 6.88
CA LEU A 114 -5.71 13.47 7.24
C LEU A 114 -5.33 14.27 8.49
N LYS A 115 -4.40 13.77 9.32
CA LYS A 115 -3.93 14.42 10.56
C LYS A 115 -2.66 15.22 10.34
N GLY A 116 -2.04 15.13 9.16
CA GLY A 116 -0.78 15.79 8.86
C GLY A 116 0.46 14.94 9.19
N GLU A 117 0.31 13.67 9.55
CA GLU A 117 1.42 12.77 9.85
C GLU A 117 2.10 12.30 8.57
N LEU A 118 3.44 12.28 8.59
CA LEU A 118 4.26 11.92 7.44
C LEU A 118 4.52 10.41 7.39
N PHE A 119 4.25 9.80 6.24
CA PHE A 119 4.50 8.39 5.97
C PHE A 119 5.53 8.22 4.85
N ILE A 120 6.40 7.21 5.01
CA ILE A 120 7.28 6.74 3.94
C ILE A 120 6.57 5.59 3.23
N ILE A 121 6.44 5.72 1.92
CA ILE A 121 5.70 4.79 1.07
C ILE A 121 6.70 3.91 0.29
N PRO A 122 6.39 2.62 0.06
CA PRO A 122 7.21 1.75 -0.78
C PRO A 122 7.44 2.35 -2.17
N SER A 123 8.56 2.03 -2.80
CA SER A 123 8.81 2.39 -4.20
C SER A 123 7.95 1.56 -5.16
N MET A 124 7.82 2.06 -6.39
CA MET A 124 7.31 1.31 -7.54
C MET A 124 8.23 1.47 -8.74
N SER A 125 8.11 0.56 -9.70
CA SER A 125 8.80 0.67 -10.98
C SER A 125 7.85 0.38 -12.14
N LEU A 126 7.94 1.20 -13.18
CA LEU A 126 7.13 1.08 -14.38
C LEU A 126 8.03 1.06 -15.61
N THR A 127 7.70 0.21 -16.57
CA THR A 127 8.38 0.12 -17.87
C THR A 127 7.44 0.71 -18.91
N PRO A 128 7.70 1.93 -19.42
CA PRO A 128 6.83 2.54 -20.40
C PRO A 128 6.98 1.82 -21.75
N ILE A 129 5.86 1.36 -22.30
CA ILE A 129 5.80 0.67 -23.59
C ILE A 129 4.94 1.47 -24.58
N ILE A 130 5.15 1.24 -25.87
CA ILE A 130 4.19 1.66 -26.90
C ILE A 130 3.11 0.58 -26.95
N ASP A 131 1.85 1.00 -26.91
CA ASP A 131 0.73 0.10 -27.13
C ASP A 131 0.65 -0.21 -28.63
N GLU A 132 0.71 -1.49 -29.01
CA GLU A 132 0.65 -1.93 -30.42
C GLU A 132 -0.79 -2.27 -30.88
N GLU A 133 -1.80 -2.01 -30.06
CA GLU A 133 -3.22 -2.27 -30.35
C GLU A 133 -3.83 -1.41 -31.47
#